data_AF-A0A2N7XT57-F1
#
_entry.id   AF-A0A2N7XT57-F1
#
_cell.length_a   1.000
_cell.length_b   1.000
_cell.length_c   1.000
_cell.angle_alpha   90.00
_cell.angle_beta   90.00
_cell.angle_gamma   90.00
#
_symmetry.space_group_name_H-M   'P 1'
#
loop_
_entity.id
_entity.type
_entity.pdbx_description
1 polymer ?
#
loop_
_entity_poly.entity_id
_entity_poly.type
_entity_poly.pdbx_seq_one_letter_code
_entity_poly.pdbx_strand_id
1 'polypeptide(L)'
;VNPFDFFVEPYADSFPFEYTKDLKTELAPYLETIKPDPAFAKYLASIPREAPNTVNFLVDLNRELQQKINYVIRMEPGVQTPEETLTS
;
A
#
# COMPACT_ATOMS: atom_id res chain seq x y z
N VAL A 1 7.95 14.75 16.17
CA VAL A 1 8.04 14.86 14.70
C VAL A 1 6.67 14.50 14.14
N ASN A 2 6.07 15.36 13.32
CA ASN A 2 4.83 15.04 12.62
C ASN A 2 5.18 14.18 11.40
N PRO A 3 4.68 12.93 11.28
CA PRO A 3 4.99 12.08 10.13
C PRO A 3 4.42 12.62 8.80
N PHE A 4 3.54 13.62 8.84
CA PHE A 4 2.97 14.31 7.69
C PHE A 4 3.67 15.63 7.36
N ASP A 5 4.81 15.93 8.00
CA ASP A 5 5.60 17.12 7.72
C ASP A 5 6.53 16.87 6.51
N PHE A 6 5.92 16.71 5.35
CA PHE A 6 6.59 16.52 4.06
C PHE A 6 5.80 17.19 2.93
N PHE A 7 6.46 17.44 1.81
CA PHE A 7 5.83 17.92 0.59
C PHE A 7 5.66 16.78 -0.41
N VAL A 8 4.55 16.78 -1.12
CA VAL A 8 4.30 15.87 -2.25
C VAL A 8 4.63 16.61 -3.54
N GLU A 9 5.33 15.93 -4.45
CA GLU A 9 5.60 16.47 -5.77
C GLU A 9 4.29 16.74 -6.54
N PRO A 10 4.16 17.83 -7.32
CA PRO A 10 2.91 18.16 -7.99
C PRO A 10 2.37 17.05 -8.91
N TYR A 11 3.25 16.26 -9.52
CA TYR A 11 2.85 15.15 -10.38
C TYR A 11 2.22 13.98 -9.61
N ALA A 12 2.43 13.91 -8.30
CA ALA A 12 1.97 12.85 -7.42
C ALA A 12 0.82 13.29 -6.50
N ASP A 13 0.28 14.50 -6.68
CA ASP A 13 -0.82 15.01 -5.85
C ASP A 13 -2.06 14.11 -5.96
N SER A 14 -2.43 13.69 -7.18
CA SER A 14 -3.53 12.74 -7.44
C SER A 14 -3.02 11.35 -7.84
N PHE A 15 -3.78 10.31 -7.53
CA PHE A 15 -3.52 8.94 -7.94
C PHE A 15 -4.45 8.55 -9.12
N PRO A 16 -3.95 7.83 -10.16
CA PRO A 16 -2.58 7.35 -10.32
C PRO A 16 -1.62 8.42 -10.86
N PHE A 17 -0.33 8.21 -10.63
CA PHE A 17 0.75 9.01 -11.18
C PHE A 17 1.93 8.12 -11.59
N GLU A 18 2.89 8.68 -12.32
CA GLU A 18 4.14 8.01 -12.69
C GLU A 18 5.34 8.78 -12.14
N TYR A 19 6.32 8.04 -11.61
CA TYR A 19 7.61 8.62 -11.22
C TYR A 19 8.41 9.06 -12.45
N THR A 20 9.25 10.08 -12.27
CA THR A 20 10.27 10.43 -13.26
C THR A 20 11.20 9.23 -13.53
N LYS A 21 11.81 9.19 -14.71
CA LYS A 21 12.66 8.06 -15.12
C LYS A 21 13.76 7.75 -14.10
N ASP A 22 14.47 8.78 -13.64
CA ASP A 22 15.58 8.64 -12.70
C ASP A 22 15.10 8.12 -11.34
N LEU A 23 14.02 8.71 -10.81
CA LEU A 23 13.44 8.27 -9.54
C LEU A 23 12.84 6.87 -9.63
N LYS A 24 12.25 6.49 -10.77
CA LYS A 24 11.75 5.12 -11.00
C LYS A 24 12.88 4.09 -10.94
N THR A 25 14.08 4.43 -11.43
CA THR A 25 15.26 3.56 -11.31
C THR A 25 15.71 3.43 -9.86
N GLU A 26 15.77 4.52 -9.10
CA GLU A 26 16.14 4.50 -7.68
C GLU A 26 15.12 3.75 -6.83
N LEU A 27 13.83 3.86 -7.16
CA LEU A 27 12.73 3.22 -6.46
C LEU A 27 12.46 1.78 -6.90
N ALA A 28 13.18 1.24 -7.90
CA ALA A 28 12.92 -0.09 -8.44
C ALA A 28 12.75 -1.20 -7.36
N PRO A 29 13.56 -1.26 -6.29
CA PRO A 29 13.37 -2.26 -5.23
C PRO A 29 12.03 -2.16 -4.47
N TYR A 30 11.43 -0.97 -4.44
CA TYR A 30 10.14 -0.70 -3.78
C TYR A 30 8.93 -0.86 -4.73
N LEU A 31 9.19 -1.01 -6.03
CA LEU A 31 8.16 -1.19 -7.07
C LEU A 31 7.95 -2.66 -7.45
N GLU A 32 8.79 -3.57 -6.93
CA GLU A 32 8.60 -5.01 -7.11
C GLU A 32 7.29 -5.46 -6.46
N THR A 33 6.54 -6.29 -7.18
CA THR A 33 5.25 -6.82 -6.72
C THR A 33 5.24 -8.33 -6.80
N ILE A 34 4.40 -8.95 -5.96
CA ILE A 34 4.15 -10.38 -5.99
C ILE A 34 2.87 -10.68 -6.74
N LYS A 35 2.77 -11.89 -7.30
CA LYS A 35 1.51 -12.37 -7.86
C LYS A 35 0.47 -12.48 -6.73
N PRO A 36 -0.72 -11.89 -6.88
CA PRO A 36 -1.72 -11.96 -5.83
C PRO A 36 -2.40 -13.34 -5.79
N ASP A 37 -2.48 -13.89 -4.58
CA ASP A 37 -3.30 -15.07 -4.25
C ASP A 37 -4.78 -14.68 -4.07
N PRO A 38 -5.72 -15.65 -3.95
CA PRO A 38 -7.15 -15.37 -4.07
C PRO A 38 -7.72 -14.32 -3.11
N ALA A 39 -7.40 -14.36 -1.81
CA ALA A 39 -7.90 -13.36 -0.86
C ALA A 39 -7.25 -12.00 -1.12
N PHE A 40 -5.95 -11.98 -1.41
CA PHE A 40 -5.26 -10.74 -1.76
C PHE A 40 -5.79 -10.11 -3.06
N ALA A 41 -6.03 -10.91 -4.10
CA ALA A 41 -6.62 -10.46 -5.36
C ALA A 41 -8.03 -9.89 -5.17
N LYS A 42 -8.85 -10.55 -4.34
CA LYS A 42 -10.19 -10.05 -3.96
C LYS A 42 -10.09 -8.71 -3.23
N TYR A 43 -9.14 -8.57 -2.31
CA TYR A 43 -8.91 -7.31 -1.61
C TYR A 43 -8.46 -6.20 -2.58
N LEU A 44 -7.48 -6.47 -3.43
CA LEU A 44 -7.02 -5.52 -4.46
C LEU A 44 -8.16 -5.07 -5.38
N ALA A 45 -9.09 -5.96 -5.74
CA ALA A 45 -10.24 -5.61 -6.57
C ALA A 45 -11.20 -4.63 -5.87
N SER A 46 -11.17 -4.53 -4.54
CA SER A 46 -12.01 -3.58 -3.79
C SER A 46 -11.41 -2.18 -3.66
N ILE A 47 -10.12 -2.01 -3.97
CA ILE A 47 -9.41 -0.74 -3.82
C ILE A 47 -9.70 0.17 -5.02
N PRO A 48 -10.11 1.44 -4.81
CA PRO A 48 -10.25 2.44 -5.88
C PRO A 48 -8.96 2.61 -6.69
N ARG A 49 -9.10 2.79 -8.01
CA ARG A 49 -7.96 2.95 -8.94
C ARG A 49 -7.59 4.39 -9.24
N GLU A 50 -8.35 5.33 -8.70
CA GLU A 50 -8.18 6.76 -8.86
C GLU A 50 -8.52 7.47 -7.56
N ALA A 51 -7.80 8.54 -7.23
CA ALA A 51 -8.10 9.39 -6.10
C ALA A 51 -7.60 10.83 -6.35
N PRO A 52 -8.35 11.86 -5.94
CA PRO A 52 -7.94 13.25 -6.15
C PRO A 52 -6.76 13.67 -5.27
N ASN A 53 -6.47 12.94 -4.18
CA ASN A 53 -5.31 13.19 -3.32
C ASN A 53 -4.64 11.88 -2.86
N THR A 54 -3.37 11.68 -3.20
CA THR A 54 -2.60 10.47 -2.93
C THR A 54 -2.41 10.21 -1.43
N VAL A 55 -2.14 11.26 -0.63
CA VAL A 55 -1.91 11.08 0.81
C VAL A 55 -3.18 10.63 1.50
N ASN A 56 -4.31 11.28 1.21
CA ASN A 56 -5.60 10.87 1.74
C ASN A 56 -5.98 9.45 1.30
N PHE A 57 -5.71 9.10 0.05
CA PHE A 57 -5.90 7.72 -0.45
C PHE A 57 -5.12 6.69 0.39
N LEU A 58 -3.84 6.96 0.68
CA LEU A 58 -3.03 6.06 1.51
C LEU A 58 -3.51 5.99 2.97
N VAL A 59 -3.97 7.11 3.53
CA VAL A 59 -4.53 7.16 4.89
C VAL A 59 -5.82 6.35 4.96
N ASP A 60 -6.73 6.54 4.00
CA ASP A 60 -7.99 5.81 3.94
C ASP A 60 -7.76 4.30 3.70
N LEU A 61 -6.85 3.94 2.79
CA LEU A 61 -6.47 2.55 2.54
C LEU A 61 -5.95 1.87 3.82
N ASN A 62 -5.07 2.54 4.57
CA ASN A 62 -4.56 2.02 5.84
C ASN A 62 -5.68 1.89 6.89
N ARG A 63 -6.57 2.88 6.98
CA ARG A 63 -7.72 2.85 7.90
C ARG A 63 -8.68 1.71 7.58
N GLU A 64 -8.93 1.43 6.32
CA GLU A 64 -9.79 0.30 5.92
C GLU A 64 -9.11 -1.04 6.15
N LEU A 65 -7.82 -1.16 5.80
CA LEU A 65 -7.07 -2.40 5.99
C LEU A 65 -7.00 -2.79 7.47
N GLN A 66 -6.69 -1.84 8.37
CA GLN A 66 -6.56 -2.13 9.80
C GLN A 66 -7.88 -2.60 10.45
N GLN A 67 -9.04 -2.31 9.84
CA GLN A 67 -10.33 -2.83 10.28
C GLN A 67 -10.62 -4.25 9.78
N LYS A 68 -9.88 -4.73 8.78
CA LYS A 68 -10.07 -6.02 8.12
C LYS A 68 -9.10 -7.10 8.61
N ILE A 69 -8.01 -6.71 9.27
CA ILE A 69 -6.94 -7.61 9.68
C ILE A 69 -6.87 -7.71 11.21
N ASN A 70 -6.39 -8.85 11.69
CA ASN A 70 -6.26 -9.12 13.12
C ASN A 70 -4.82 -8.89 13.59
N TYR A 71 -4.67 -8.31 14.79
CA TYR A 71 -3.37 -8.24 15.43
C TYR A 71 -3.10 -9.57 16.16
N VAL A 72 -2.21 -10.38 15.60
CA VAL A 72 -1.88 -11.72 16.13
C VAL A 72 -0.47 -11.78 16.68
N ILE A 73 -0.30 -12.44 17.84
CA ILE A 73 1.03 -12.73 18.39
C ILE A 73 1.58 -13.96 17.68
N ARG A 74 2.81 -13.87 17.16
CA ARG A 74 3.48 -14.98 16.48
C ARG A 74 4.62 -15.52 17.34
N MET A 75 4.64 -16.85 17.46
CA MET A 75 5.68 -17.57 18.22
C MET A 75 6.93 -17.82 17.37
N GLU A 76 6.78 -17.96 16.05
CA GLU A 76 7.87 -18.13 15.09
C GLU A 76 8.19 -16.79 14.39
N PRO A 77 9.47 -16.43 14.23
CA PRO A 77 9.88 -15.21 13.54
C PRO A 77 9.59 -15.31 12.04
N GLY A 78 8.96 -14.28 11.47
CA GLY A 78 8.70 -14.21 10.04
C GLY A 78 7.71 -13.11 9.66
N VAL A 79 7.69 -12.77 8.37
CA VAL A 79 6.67 -11.89 7.78
C VAL A 79 5.56 -12.76 7.22
N GLN A 80 4.30 -12.41 7.49
CA GLN A 80 3.15 -13.12 6.93
C GLN A 80 2.95 -12.60 5.52
N THR A 81 2.55 -13.48 4.62
CA THR A 81 2.08 -13.08 3.30
C THR A 81 0.76 -12.31 3.41
N PRO A 82 0.42 -11.47 2.41
CA PRO A 82 -0.89 -10.82 2.37
C PRO A 82 -2.07 -11.80 2.44
N GLU A 83 -1.94 -12.98 1.83
CA GLU A 83 -2.96 -14.03 1.87
C GLU A 83 -3.21 -14.53 3.30
N GLU A 84 -2.14 -14.84 4.04
CA GLU A 84 -2.23 -15.27 5.44
C GLU A 84 -2.82 -14.17 6.33
N THR A 85 -2.37 -12.92 6.17
CA THR A 85 -2.88 -11.79 6.98
C THR A 85 -4.35 -11.48 6.70
N LEU A 86 -4.83 -11.64 5.46
CA LEU A 86 -6.23 -11.38 5.10
C LEU A 86 -7.18 -12.53 5.47
N THR A 87 -6.65 -13.71 5.81
CA THR A 87 -7.44 -14.91 6.13
C THR A 87 -7.37 -15.34 7.59
N SER A 88 -6.54 -14.67 8.40
CA SER A 88 -6.36 -14.91 9.85
C SER A 88 -7.46 -14.34 10.72
#